data_AF-A0A498DSC1-F1
#
_entry.id   AF-A0A498DSC1-F1
#
_cell.length_a   1.000
_cell.length_b   1.000
_cell.length_c   1.000
_cell.angle_alpha   90.00
_cell.angle_beta   90.00
_cell.angle_gamma   90.00
#
_symmetry.space_group_name_H-M   'P 1'
#
loop_
_entity.id
_entity.type
_entity.pdbx_description
1 polymer ?
#
loop_
_entity_poly.entity_id
_entity_poly.type
_entity_poly.pdbx_seq_one_letter_code
_entity_poly.pdbx_strand_id
1 'polypeptide(L)'
;MRCGLDLKRVWNAPIYILFGKKTAPESTVTIRLFTLILSVLVMLAAVAVLAPMLLTSSQYAQERQHIAQVQYENRHLTSTLSETEALLALRNGQIEGLQKELLRNSHDMLTMKQRLAMFDDVLAARKVGGWHILHPTAQWQDDQSIVYHLVVVKGENYPRWAKGHLSLSVTAPNGDEIVLQSKKGKRSLQFDMTTHAFFEGTLPWLRAWQPKMLHISLFDKRGKNNQQIEIPILNRHALQSVEAPVNNTGLSEQSDGMIAP
;
A
#
# COMPACT_ATOMS: atom_id res chain seq x y z
N MET A 1 -80.17 -15.83 62.10
CA MET A 1 -80.80 -17.09 61.64
C MET A 1 -80.09 -17.55 60.37
N ARG A 2 -79.22 -18.56 60.46
CA ARG A 2 -78.51 -19.13 59.30
C ARG A 2 -79.25 -20.40 58.87
N CYS A 3 -79.89 -20.33 57.71
CA CYS A 3 -80.53 -21.47 57.05
C CYS A 3 -79.41 -22.28 56.35
N GLY A 4 -78.95 -23.34 57.01
CA GLY A 4 -77.97 -24.28 56.45
C GLY A 4 -78.66 -25.26 55.52
N LEU A 5 -78.80 -24.91 54.25
CA LEU A 5 -79.16 -25.85 53.20
C LEU A 5 -78.01 -26.86 53.07
N ASP A 6 -78.31 -28.12 53.42
CA ASP A 6 -77.38 -29.24 53.42
C ASP A 6 -77.08 -29.66 51.97
N LEU A 7 -76.24 -28.87 51.30
CA LEU A 7 -75.88 -28.94 49.89
C LEU A 7 -75.30 -30.31 49.49
N LYS A 8 -74.80 -31.09 50.46
CA LYS A 8 -74.19 -32.41 50.25
C LYS A 8 -75.19 -33.47 49.75
N ARG A 9 -76.49 -33.35 50.06
CA ARG A 9 -77.49 -34.35 49.64
C ARG A 9 -77.92 -34.20 48.18
N VAL A 10 -77.96 -32.97 47.65
CA VAL A 10 -78.40 -32.70 46.26
C VAL A 10 -77.31 -33.10 45.25
N TRP A 11 -76.04 -32.99 45.63
CA TRP A 11 -74.90 -33.27 44.75
C TRP A 11 -74.69 -34.74 44.39
N ASN A 12 -75.27 -35.67 45.16
CA ASN A 12 -75.07 -37.11 44.99
C ASN A 12 -76.33 -37.87 44.51
N ALA A 13 -77.38 -37.15 44.10
CA ALA A 13 -78.58 -37.78 43.57
C ALA A 13 -78.28 -38.42 42.20
N PRO A 14 -78.55 -39.74 42.03
CA PRO A 14 -78.42 -40.40 40.74
C PRO A 14 -79.53 -39.93 39.81
N ILE A 15 -79.15 -39.49 38.61
CA ILE A 15 -80.11 -39.21 37.53
C ILE A 15 -80.17 -40.47 36.65
N TYR A 16 -81.36 -41.03 36.53
CA TYR A 16 -81.61 -42.22 35.72
C TYR A 16 -82.10 -41.78 34.35
N ILE A 17 -81.30 -42.04 33.31
CA ILE A 17 -81.73 -41.86 31.92
C ILE A 17 -82.08 -43.24 31.38
N LEU A 18 -83.38 -43.49 31.18
CA LEU A 18 -83.89 -44.75 30.65
C LEU A 18 -83.78 -44.73 29.12
N PHE A 19 -82.85 -45.50 28.55
CA PHE A 19 -82.77 -45.73 27.10
C PHE A 19 -83.62 -46.95 26.74
N GLY A 20 -84.90 -46.73 26.43
CA GLY A 20 -85.77 -47.79 25.94
C GLY A 20 -85.50 -48.11 24.47
N LYS A 21 -84.97 -49.30 24.18
CA LYS A 21 -85.04 -49.93 22.85
C LYS A 21 -85.87 -51.22 22.98
N LYS A 22 -86.89 -51.35 22.14
CA LYS A 22 -88.08 -52.20 22.35
C LYS A 22 -87.87 -53.73 22.39
N THR A 23 -86.65 -54.26 22.30
CA THR A 23 -86.44 -55.71 22.08
C THR A 23 -85.13 -56.30 22.66
N ALA A 24 -84.54 -55.75 23.73
CA ALA A 24 -83.41 -56.37 24.46
C ALA A 24 -83.23 -55.71 25.86
N PRO A 25 -82.55 -56.35 26.84
CA PRO A 25 -82.64 -55.99 28.26
C PRO A 25 -82.20 -54.55 28.55
N GLU A 26 -82.96 -53.88 29.42
CA GLU A 26 -82.76 -52.50 29.84
C GLU A 26 -81.40 -52.32 30.52
N SER A 27 -80.43 -51.76 29.80
CA SER A 27 -79.19 -51.27 30.40
C SER A 27 -79.45 -49.89 31.00
N THR A 28 -79.72 -49.82 32.30
CA THR A 28 -79.83 -48.55 33.03
C THR A 28 -78.44 -47.98 33.26
N VAL A 29 -78.08 -46.91 32.55
CA VAL A 29 -76.84 -46.18 32.81
C VAL A 29 -77.11 -45.15 33.89
N THR A 30 -76.45 -45.30 35.03
CA THR A 30 -76.55 -44.34 36.14
C THR A 30 -75.45 -43.30 36.00
N ILE A 31 -75.83 -42.07 35.68
CA ILE A 31 -74.88 -40.94 35.59
C ILE A 31 -75.09 -40.08 36.82
N ARG A 32 -74.05 -39.90 37.62
CA ARG A 32 -74.09 -39.02 38.79
C ARG A 32 -73.87 -37.59 38.32
N LEU A 33 -74.59 -36.61 38.88
CA LEU A 33 -74.45 -35.21 38.50
C LEU A 33 -72.99 -34.72 38.63
N PHE A 34 -72.29 -35.20 39.67
CA PHE A 34 -70.87 -34.94 39.89
C PHE A 34 -69.98 -35.44 38.74
N THR A 35 -70.24 -36.62 38.17
CA THR A 35 -69.46 -37.13 37.02
C THR A 35 -69.68 -36.30 35.76
N LEU A 36 -70.87 -35.72 35.60
CA LEU A 36 -71.20 -34.86 34.46
C LEU A 36 -70.48 -33.51 34.59
N ILE A 37 -70.54 -32.87 35.76
CA ILE A 37 -69.82 -31.62 36.04
C ILE A 37 -68.31 -31.82 35.90
N LEU A 38 -67.77 -32.92 36.45
CA LEU A 38 -66.35 -33.27 36.33
C LEU A 38 -65.93 -33.45 34.86
N SER A 39 -66.74 -34.13 34.05
CA SER A 39 -66.43 -34.33 32.62
C SER A 39 -66.40 -33.02 31.82
N VAL A 40 -67.31 -32.09 32.11
CA VAL A 40 -67.33 -30.75 31.47
C VAL A 40 -66.13 -29.93 31.92
N LEU A 41 -65.75 -30.02 33.19
CA LEU A 41 -64.60 -29.30 33.74
C LEU A 41 -63.27 -29.84 33.19
N VAL A 42 -63.17 -31.16 33.01
CA VAL A 42 -62.03 -31.81 32.33
C VAL A 42 -61.96 -31.43 30.86
N MET A 43 -63.09 -31.37 30.14
CA MET A 43 -63.13 -30.89 28.75
C MET A 43 -62.70 -29.44 28.63
N LEU A 44 -63.17 -28.55 29.51
CA LEU A 44 -62.74 -27.14 29.54
C LEU A 44 -61.26 -27.00 29.86
N ALA A 45 -60.74 -27.76 30.83
CA ALA A 45 -59.32 -27.78 31.15
C ALA A 45 -58.47 -28.31 29.98
N ALA A 46 -58.92 -29.37 29.29
CA ALA A 46 -58.25 -29.93 28.13
C ALA A 46 -58.19 -28.92 26.96
N VAL A 47 -59.29 -28.22 26.69
CA VAL A 47 -59.33 -27.16 25.66
C VAL A 47 -58.43 -25.99 26.04
N ALA A 48 -58.42 -25.57 27.30
CA ALA A 48 -57.57 -24.47 27.77
C ALA A 48 -56.06 -24.78 27.65
N VAL A 49 -55.66 -26.04 27.77
CA VAL A 49 -54.26 -26.48 27.61
C VAL A 49 -53.90 -26.71 26.13
N LEU A 50 -54.79 -27.33 25.35
CA LEU A 50 -54.52 -27.69 23.95
C LEU A 50 -54.65 -26.51 22.96
N ALA A 51 -55.58 -25.58 23.20
CA ALA A 51 -55.80 -24.43 22.34
C ALA A 51 -54.54 -23.54 22.14
N PRO A 52 -53.80 -23.14 23.19
CA PRO A 52 -52.58 -22.33 22.99
C PRO A 52 -51.47 -23.09 22.29
N MET A 53 -51.32 -24.41 22.49
CA MET A 53 -50.33 -25.23 21.77
C MET A 53 -50.60 -25.30 20.27
N LEU A 54 -51.86 -25.44 19.87
CA LEU A 54 -52.23 -25.51 18.45
C LEU A 54 -52.11 -24.16 17.76
N LEU A 55 -52.59 -23.08 18.38
CA LEU A 55 -52.53 -21.73 17.79
C LEU A 55 -51.10 -21.21 17.64
N THR A 56 -50.25 -21.43 18.65
CA THR A 56 -48.86 -20.96 18.62
C THR A 56 -48.01 -21.68 17.57
N SER A 57 -48.26 -22.96 17.30
CA SER A 57 -47.49 -23.73 16.32
C SER A 57 -47.52 -23.14 14.90
N SER A 58 -48.66 -22.58 14.49
CA SER A 58 -48.83 -21.99 13.16
C SER A 58 -48.11 -20.63 13.02
N GLN A 59 -48.16 -19.79 14.05
CA GLN A 59 -47.47 -18.50 14.08
C GLN A 59 -45.95 -18.68 14.14
N TYR A 60 -45.46 -19.63 14.94
CA TYR A 60 -44.03 -19.97 14.98
C TYR A 60 -43.50 -20.54 13.67
N ALA A 61 -44.32 -21.24 12.88
CA ALA A 61 -43.90 -21.74 11.58
C ALA A 61 -43.63 -20.59 10.58
N GLN A 62 -44.50 -19.58 10.55
CA GLN A 62 -44.35 -18.40 9.70
C GLN A 62 -43.16 -17.54 10.12
N GLU A 63 -42.96 -17.33 11.43
CA GLU A 63 -41.80 -16.60 11.95
C GLU A 63 -40.48 -17.31 11.63
N ARG A 64 -40.43 -18.64 11.74
CA ARG A 64 -39.25 -19.44 11.35
C ARG A 64 -38.92 -19.31 9.87
N GLN A 65 -39.93 -19.28 8.99
CA GLN A 65 -39.73 -19.06 7.56
C GLN A 65 -39.13 -17.68 7.29
N HIS A 66 -39.64 -16.64 7.95
CA HIS A 66 -39.12 -15.29 7.82
C HIS A 66 -37.67 -15.19 8.33
N ILE A 67 -37.36 -15.78 9.49
CA ILE A 67 -35.99 -15.84 10.02
C ILE A 67 -35.06 -16.56 9.04
N ALA A 68 -35.49 -17.69 8.47
CA ALA A 68 -34.69 -18.43 7.50
C ALA A 68 -34.42 -17.62 6.22
N GLN A 69 -35.42 -16.88 5.72
CA GLN A 69 -35.26 -15.99 4.57
C GLN A 69 -34.26 -14.87 4.86
N VAL A 70 -34.42 -14.18 6.00
CA VAL A 70 -33.49 -13.11 6.40
C VAL A 70 -32.07 -13.64 6.59
N GLN A 71 -31.91 -14.84 7.15
CA GLN A 71 -30.59 -15.48 7.27
C GLN A 71 -29.99 -15.82 5.90
N TYR A 72 -30.80 -16.27 4.95
CA TYR A 72 -30.36 -16.54 3.59
C TYR A 72 -29.92 -15.26 2.88
N GLU A 73 -30.74 -14.21 2.93
CA GLU A 73 -30.41 -12.90 2.35
C GLU A 73 -29.15 -12.30 2.98
N ASN A 74 -29.00 -12.40 4.31
CA ASN A 74 -27.79 -11.93 5.00
C ASN A 74 -26.55 -12.72 4.55
N ARG A 75 -26.62 -14.06 4.47
CA ARG A 75 -25.52 -14.87 3.94
C ARG A 75 -25.17 -14.50 2.51
N HIS A 76 -26.16 -14.33 1.64
CA HIS A 76 -25.95 -13.92 0.27
C HIS A 76 -25.25 -12.55 0.20
N LEU A 77 -25.75 -11.55 0.91
CA LEU A 77 -25.14 -10.22 0.97
C LEU A 77 -23.71 -10.26 1.51
N THR A 78 -23.44 -11.04 2.56
CA THR A 78 -22.07 -11.18 3.09
C THR A 78 -21.13 -11.85 2.09
N SER A 79 -21.61 -12.83 1.32
CA SER A 79 -20.83 -13.47 0.25
C SER A 79 -20.51 -12.45 -0.84
N THR A 80 -21.52 -11.73 -1.35
CA THR A 80 -21.33 -10.71 -2.39
C THR A 80 -20.40 -9.60 -1.91
N LEU A 81 -20.53 -9.14 -0.66
CA LEU A 81 -19.62 -8.16 -0.09
C LEU A 81 -18.18 -8.70 -0.08
N SER A 82 -17.97 -9.92 0.42
CA SER A 82 -16.62 -10.51 0.44
C SER A 82 -16.01 -10.68 -0.96
N GLU A 83 -16.81 -11.02 -1.97
CA GLU A 83 -16.36 -11.12 -3.36
C GLU A 83 -15.97 -9.76 -3.93
N THR A 84 -16.80 -8.73 -3.68
CA THR A 84 -16.51 -7.36 -4.13
C THR A 84 -15.29 -6.78 -3.43
N GLU A 85 -15.12 -7.03 -2.13
CA GLU A 85 -13.94 -6.63 -1.36
C GLU A 85 -12.68 -7.33 -1.87
N ALA A 86 -12.75 -8.63 -2.16
CA ALA A 86 -11.63 -9.37 -2.75
C ALA A 86 -11.26 -8.83 -4.15
N LEU A 87 -12.25 -8.50 -4.98
CA LEU A 87 -12.04 -7.91 -6.30
C LEU A 87 -11.43 -6.51 -6.19
N LEU A 88 -11.94 -5.68 -5.28
CA LEU A 88 -11.39 -4.34 -5.02
C LEU A 88 -9.95 -4.43 -4.51
N ALA A 89 -9.65 -5.34 -3.59
CA ALA A 89 -8.28 -5.57 -3.10
C ALA A 89 -7.34 -5.99 -4.23
N LEU A 90 -7.77 -6.89 -5.12
CA LEU A 90 -7.00 -7.30 -6.29
C LEU A 90 -6.74 -6.13 -7.24
N ARG A 91 -7.76 -5.31 -7.54
CA ARG A 91 -7.61 -4.14 -8.41
C ARG A 91 -6.70 -3.08 -7.79
N ASN A 92 -6.83 -2.82 -6.50
CA ASN A 92 -5.95 -1.91 -5.78
C ASN A 92 -4.50 -2.39 -5.82
N GLY A 93 -4.27 -3.70 -5.63
CA GLY A 93 -2.94 -4.29 -5.78
C GLY A 93 -2.37 -4.14 -7.20
N GLN A 94 -3.19 -4.29 -8.24
CA GLN A 94 -2.78 -4.04 -9.63
C GLN A 94 -2.43 -2.57 -9.88
N ILE A 95 -3.24 -1.63 -9.38
CA ILE A 95 -2.99 -0.19 -9.50
C ILE A 95 -1.68 0.18 -8.82
N GLU A 96 -1.45 -0.30 -7.59
CA GLU A 96 -0.20 -0.05 -6.86
C GLU A 96 1.01 -0.63 -7.62
N GLY A 97 0.87 -1.83 -8.19
CA GLY A 97 1.89 -2.44 -9.05
C GLY A 97 2.25 -1.56 -10.24
N LEU A 98 1.23 -1.12 -11.01
CA LEU A 98 1.42 -0.26 -12.17
C LEU A 98 2.00 1.11 -11.80
N GLN A 99 1.62 1.69 -10.66
CA GLN A 99 2.19 2.94 -10.16
C GLN A 99 3.68 2.80 -9.87
N LYS A 100 4.10 1.70 -9.22
CA LYS A 100 5.53 1.41 -8.97
C LYS A 100 6.31 1.24 -10.27
N GLU A 101 5.73 0.56 -11.26
CA GLU A 101 6.35 0.39 -12.58
C GLU A 101 6.50 1.73 -13.32
N LEU A 102 5.47 2.59 -13.29
CA LEU A 102 5.52 3.91 -13.90
C LEU A 102 6.60 4.78 -13.26
N LEU A 103 6.72 4.78 -11.92
CA LEU A 103 7.76 5.51 -11.21
C LEU A 103 9.17 5.01 -11.59
N ARG A 104 9.34 3.70 -11.65
CA ARG A 104 10.61 3.08 -12.08
C ARG A 104 10.97 3.49 -13.51
N ASN A 105 10.03 3.36 -14.45
CA ASN A 105 10.24 3.71 -15.85
C ASN A 105 10.56 5.20 -16.02
N SER A 106 9.92 6.07 -15.25
CA SER A 106 10.22 7.51 -15.23
C SER A 106 11.66 7.77 -14.78
N HIS A 107 12.11 7.12 -13.72
CA HIS A 107 13.49 7.23 -13.23
C HIS A 107 14.52 6.71 -14.24
N ASP A 108 14.23 5.56 -14.87
CA ASP A 108 15.10 4.99 -15.91
C ASP A 108 15.18 5.92 -17.13
N MET A 109 14.06 6.51 -17.56
CA MET A 109 14.02 7.49 -18.65
C MET A 109 14.86 8.73 -18.32
N LEU A 110 14.77 9.27 -17.10
CA LEU A 110 15.58 10.42 -16.67
C LEU A 110 17.08 10.09 -16.72
N THR A 111 17.45 8.92 -16.21
CA THR A 111 18.85 8.45 -16.23
C THR A 111 19.37 8.29 -17.66
N MET A 112 18.56 7.75 -18.57
CA MET A 112 18.92 7.62 -19.99
C MET A 112 19.08 8.98 -20.67
N LYS A 113 18.20 9.93 -20.39
CA LYS A 113 18.30 11.30 -20.92
C LYS A 113 19.58 11.99 -20.47
N GLN A 114 19.95 11.85 -19.20
CA GLN A 114 21.22 12.38 -18.68
C GLN A 114 22.44 11.76 -19.39
N ARG A 115 22.43 10.44 -19.62
CA ARG A 115 23.50 9.77 -20.38
C ARG A 115 23.58 10.23 -21.83
N LEU A 116 22.43 10.44 -22.48
CA LEU A 116 22.40 10.91 -23.86
C LEU A 116 22.96 12.33 -23.98
N ALA A 117 22.55 13.24 -23.09
CA ALA A 117 23.10 14.60 -23.04
C ALA A 117 24.63 14.59 -22.82
N MET A 118 25.12 13.72 -21.93
CA MET A 118 26.55 13.53 -21.71
C MET A 118 27.29 13.06 -22.98
N PHE A 119 26.71 12.15 -23.77
CA PHE A 119 27.32 11.72 -25.03
C PHE A 119 27.32 12.82 -26.08
N ASP A 120 26.27 13.65 -26.14
CA ASP A 120 26.23 14.81 -27.02
C ASP A 120 27.34 15.81 -26.68
N ASP A 121 27.58 16.04 -25.39
CA ASP A 121 28.68 16.90 -24.91
C ASP A 121 30.06 16.30 -25.25
N VAL A 122 30.24 14.98 -25.12
CA VAL A 122 31.46 14.29 -25.56
C VAL A 122 31.67 14.44 -27.08
N LEU A 123 30.62 14.29 -27.87
CA LEU A 123 30.69 14.46 -29.33
C LEU A 123 30.99 15.91 -29.72
N ALA A 124 30.41 16.88 -29.01
CA ALA A 124 30.68 18.30 -29.21
C ALA A 124 32.14 18.64 -28.87
N ALA A 125 32.63 18.21 -27.70
CA ALA A 125 34.02 18.41 -27.28
C ALA A 125 35.01 17.76 -28.25
N ARG A 126 34.68 16.61 -28.83
CA ARG A 126 35.54 15.93 -29.81
C ARG A 126 35.74 16.75 -31.10
N LYS A 127 34.79 17.63 -31.46
CA LYS A 127 34.90 18.51 -32.64
C LYS A 127 35.86 19.68 -32.40
N VAL A 128 36.13 20.03 -31.14
CA VAL A 128 36.99 21.15 -30.76
C VAL A 128 38.38 20.62 -30.42
N GLY A 129 39.44 21.21 -30.99
CA GLY A 129 40.82 20.82 -30.69
C GLY A 129 41.20 20.96 -29.21
N GLY A 130 42.20 20.18 -28.78
CA GLY A 130 42.70 20.18 -27.41
C GLY A 130 42.08 19.10 -26.53
N TRP A 131 42.25 19.23 -25.22
CA TRP A 131 41.68 18.32 -24.23
C TRP A 131 40.61 19.07 -23.45
N HIS A 132 39.53 18.38 -23.13
CA HIS A 132 38.36 18.96 -22.48
C HIS A 132 37.99 18.13 -21.26
N ILE A 133 37.70 18.79 -20.14
CA ILE A 133 37.11 18.16 -18.96
C ILE A 133 35.61 18.45 -18.97
N LEU A 134 34.80 17.40 -19.02
CA LEU A 134 33.34 17.45 -19.07
C LEU A 134 32.71 16.89 -17.79
N HIS A 135 31.56 17.45 -17.44
CA HIS A 135 30.77 17.14 -16.24
C HIS A 135 31.60 16.90 -14.97
N PRO A 136 32.53 17.81 -14.63
CA PRO A 136 33.34 17.66 -13.45
C PRO A 136 32.47 17.89 -12.21
N THR A 137 32.37 16.87 -11.37
CA THR A 137 31.59 16.88 -10.14
C THR A 137 32.46 16.41 -8.99
N ALA A 138 32.31 17.07 -7.85
CA ALA A 138 32.95 16.69 -6.61
C ALA A 138 31.95 16.86 -5.47
N GLN A 139 31.90 15.88 -4.58
CA GLN A 139 31.01 15.90 -3.43
C GLN A 139 31.66 15.24 -2.22
N TRP A 140 31.31 15.74 -1.04
CA TRP A 140 31.64 15.08 0.21
C TRP A 140 30.79 13.82 0.37
N GLN A 141 31.43 12.67 0.52
CA GLN A 141 30.77 11.41 0.84
C GLN A 141 30.51 11.30 2.35
N ASP A 142 31.51 11.71 3.13
CA ASP A 142 31.57 11.84 4.58
C ASP A 142 32.54 12.98 4.93
N ASP A 143 32.81 13.24 6.22
CA ASP A 143 33.73 14.31 6.64
C ASP A 143 35.20 14.06 6.27
N GLN A 144 35.50 12.87 5.75
CA GLN A 144 36.86 12.37 5.52
C GLN A 144 37.13 11.97 4.08
N SER A 145 36.20 12.19 3.16
CA SER A 145 36.40 11.81 1.78
C SER A 145 35.58 12.58 0.76
N ILE A 146 36.24 12.90 -0.35
CA ILE A 146 35.67 13.60 -1.49
C ILE A 146 35.52 12.59 -2.62
N VAL A 147 34.30 12.36 -3.08
CA VAL A 147 34.02 11.60 -4.30
C VAL A 147 34.02 12.56 -5.48
N TYR A 148 34.71 12.18 -6.55
CA TYR A 148 34.73 12.94 -7.79
C TYR A 148 34.34 12.07 -8.97
N HIS A 149 33.71 12.69 -9.95
CA HIS A 149 33.43 12.11 -11.26
C HIS A 149 33.67 13.17 -12.32
N LEU A 150 34.41 12.82 -13.37
CA LEU A 150 34.67 13.69 -14.51
C LEU A 150 34.96 12.84 -15.75
N VAL A 151 34.77 13.44 -16.92
CA VAL A 151 35.19 12.82 -18.18
C VAL A 151 36.20 13.70 -18.87
N VAL A 152 37.32 13.12 -19.24
CA VAL A 152 38.30 13.79 -20.09
C VAL A 152 38.06 13.35 -21.52
N VAL A 153 37.91 14.31 -22.42
CA VAL A 153 37.69 14.09 -23.85
C VAL A 153 38.86 14.67 -24.62
N LYS A 154 39.36 13.87 -25.55
CA LYS A 154 40.34 14.28 -26.54
C LYS A 154 39.62 14.84 -27.77
N GLY A 155 39.84 16.12 -28.02
CA GLY A 155 39.50 16.79 -29.26
C GLY A 155 40.29 16.28 -30.46
N GLU A 156 39.70 16.36 -31.64
CA GLU A 156 40.31 16.00 -32.92
C GLU A 156 40.76 14.52 -33.02
N ASN A 157 41.08 14.09 -34.24
CA ASN A 157 41.48 12.70 -34.47
C ASN A 157 42.98 12.46 -34.23
N TYR A 158 43.85 13.41 -34.57
CA TYR A 158 45.30 13.26 -34.48
C TYR A 158 45.86 14.02 -33.26
N PRO A 159 46.80 13.45 -32.48
CA PRO A 159 47.35 12.09 -32.58
C PRO A 159 46.32 11.03 -32.16
N ARG A 160 46.34 9.81 -32.74
CA ARG A 160 45.31 8.77 -32.50
C ARG A 160 45.09 8.47 -31.01
N TRP A 161 46.17 8.42 -30.24
CA TRP A 161 46.14 8.20 -28.79
C TRP A 161 46.61 9.45 -28.04
N ALA A 162 45.92 9.78 -26.95
CA ALA A 162 46.33 10.79 -25.99
C ALA A 162 46.78 10.12 -24.69
N LYS A 163 47.97 10.50 -24.22
CA LYS A 163 48.55 10.04 -22.95
C LYS A 163 48.83 11.23 -22.07
N GLY A 164 48.47 11.13 -20.81
CA GLY A 164 48.64 12.21 -19.84
C GLY A 164 48.37 11.74 -18.42
N HIS A 165 48.27 12.71 -17.53
CA HIS A 165 47.84 12.46 -16.17
C HIS A 165 47.03 13.63 -15.63
N LEU A 166 46.14 13.31 -14.70
CA LEU A 166 45.31 14.26 -14.00
C LEU A 166 45.79 14.41 -12.56
N SER A 167 45.90 15.65 -12.09
CA SER A 167 46.22 16.00 -10.71
C SER A 167 45.02 16.69 -10.09
N LEU A 168 44.72 16.29 -8.85
CA LEU A 168 43.61 16.84 -8.07
C LEU A 168 44.22 17.57 -6.89
N SER A 169 43.86 18.83 -6.70
CA SER A 169 44.40 19.67 -5.64
C SER A 169 43.33 20.56 -5.03
N VAL A 170 43.59 21.02 -3.82
CA VAL A 170 42.69 21.95 -3.11
C VAL A 170 43.52 23.08 -2.53
N THR A 171 42.93 24.26 -2.44
CA THR A 171 43.55 25.41 -1.79
C THR A 171 43.28 25.38 -0.29
N ALA A 172 44.35 25.43 0.50
CA ALA A 172 44.30 25.49 1.94
C ALA A 172 43.90 26.88 2.46
N PRO A 173 43.43 27.01 3.71
CA PRO A 173 43.08 28.32 4.29
C PRO A 173 44.23 29.33 4.32
N ASN A 174 45.48 28.86 4.29
CA ASN A 174 46.68 29.68 4.21
C ASN A 174 47.07 30.05 2.76
N GLY A 175 46.32 29.60 1.76
CA GLY A 175 46.57 29.81 0.33
C GLY A 175 47.45 28.75 -0.34
N ASP A 176 47.99 27.77 0.41
CA ASP A 176 48.83 26.73 -0.17
C ASP A 176 48.02 25.70 -0.96
N GLU A 177 48.53 25.28 -2.12
CA GLU A 177 47.92 24.22 -2.91
C GLU A 177 48.35 22.83 -2.37
N ILE A 178 47.37 22.01 -2.00
CA ILE A 178 47.59 20.65 -1.52
C ILE A 178 47.15 19.67 -2.60
N VAL A 179 48.11 18.93 -3.18
CA VAL A 179 47.80 17.83 -4.09
C VAL A 179 47.24 16.64 -3.33
N LEU A 180 46.03 16.24 -3.70
CA LEU A 180 45.32 15.10 -3.14
C LEU A 180 45.91 13.79 -3.63
N GLN A 181 45.91 12.79 -2.75
CA GLN A 181 46.35 11.44 -3.07
C GLN A 181 45.14 10.54 -3.16
N SER A 182 45.10 9.67 -4.16
CA SER A 182 44.12 8.58 -4.22
C SER A 182 44.28 7.62 -3.04
N LYS A 183 43.28 6.76 -2.78
CA LYS A 183 43.37 5.66 -1.79
C LYS A 183 44.61 4.77 -1.94
N LYS A 184 45.21 4.72 -3.14
CA LYS A 184 46.45 3.98 -3.45
C LYS A 184 47.73 4.80 -3.26
N GLY A 185 47.65 5.99 -2.65
CA GLY A 185 48.77 6.91 -2.45
C GLY A 185 49.26 7.64 -3.70
N LYS A 186 48.62 7.43 -4.86
CA LYS A 186 49.01 8.11 -6.11
C LYS A 186 48.53 9.56 -6.11
N ARG A 187 49.43 10.51 -6.36
CA ARG A 187 49.16 11.96 -6.53
C ARG A 187 48.61 12.32 -7.92
N SER A 188 48.77 11.43 -8.89
CA SER A 188 48.30 11.64 -10.25
C SER A 188 47.63 10.39 -10.81
N LEU A 189 46.64 10.62 -11.67
CA LEU A 189 45.86 9.60 -12.35
C LEU A 189 46.28 9.56 -13.80
N GLN A 190 47.09 8.57 -14.15
CA GLN A 190 47.57 8.38 -15.52
C GLN A 190 46.46 7.84 -16.42
N PHE A 191 46.48 8.24 -17.69
CA PHE A 191 45.54 7.73 -18.68
C PHE A 191 46.17 7.59 -20.06
N ASP A 192 45.59 6.67 -20.83
CA ASP A 192 45.83 6.47 -22.25
C ASP A 192 44.45 6.29 -22.91
N MET A 193 44.07 7.20 -23.80
CA MET A 193 42.73 7.22 -24.39
C MET A 193 42.77 7.49 -25.89
N THR A 194 41.80 6.94 -26.62
CA THR A 194 41.59 7.23 -28.05
C THR A 194 40.60 8.37 -28.27
N THR A 195 39.57 8.46 -27.42
CA THR A 195 38.49 9.44 -27.54
C THR A 195 38.19 10.11 -26.20
N HIS A 196 37.86 9.33 -25.18
CA HIS A 196 37.53 9.82 -23.85
C HIS A 196 37.95 8.82 -22.78
N ALA A 197 38.06 9.28 -21.54
CA ALA A 197 38.23 8.45 -20.36
C ALA A 197 37.38 8.99 -19.21
N PHE A 198 36.71 8.07 -18.52
CA PHE A 198 35.95 8.37 -17.30
C PHE A 198 36.89 8.26 -16.10
N PHE A 199 36.86 9.25 -15.24
CA PHE A 199 37.57 9.22 -13.97
C PHE A 199 36.56 9.37 -12.86
N GLU A 200 36.46 8.31 -12.06
CA GLU A 200 35.69 8.28 -10.84
C GLU A 200 36.57 7.78 -9.71
N GLY A 201 36.37 8.34 -8.52
CA GLY A 201 37.09 7.86 -7.37
C GLY A 201 36.79 8.62 -6.10
N THR A 202 37.45 8.17 -5.04
CA THR A 202 37.36 8.78 -3.71
C THR A 202 38.75 9.27 -3.30
N LEU A 203 38.82 10.51 -2.84
CA LEU A 203 40.00 11.16 -2.32
C LEU A 203 39.88 11.22 -0.80
N PRO A 204 40.74 10.49 -0.05
CA PRO A 204 40.80 10.62 1.40
C PRO A 204 41.19 12.04 1.81
N TRP A 205 40.54 12.52 2.85
CA TRP A 205 40.73 13.83 3.45
C TRP A 205 40.97 13.69 4.95
N LEU A 206 42.14 14.12 5.40
CA LEU A 206 42.63 13.90 6.78
C LEU A 206 42.78 15.20 7.57
N ARG A 207 42.41 16.34 7.00
CA ARG A 207 42.58 17.66 7.64
C ARG A 207 41.28 18.07 8.33
N ALA A 208 41.40 18.86 9.39
CA ALA A 208 40.27 19.30 10.22
C ALA A 208 39.31 20.29 9.53
N TRP A 209 39.69 20.86 8.39
CA TRP A 209 38.89 21.82 7.62
C TRP A 209 38.45 21.19 6.29
N GLN A 210 37.29 21.59 5.76
CA GLN A 210 36.77 21.06 4.49
C GLN A 210 36.96 22.07 3.35
N PRO A 211 37.71 21.75 2.27
CA PRO A 211 37.77 22.58 1.08
C PRO A 211 36.39 22.73 0.44
N LYS A 212 36.14 23.94 -0.09
CA LYS A 212 34.94 24.24 -0.86
C LYS A 212 35.14 24.05 -2.36
N MET A 213 36.38 24.09 -2.82
CA MET A 213 36.74 24.03 -4.24
C MET A 213 37.78 22.94 -4.47
N LEU A 214 37.63 22.22 -5.58
CA LEU A 214 38.58 21.23 -6.08
C LEU A 214 39.18 21.74 -7.39
N HIS A 215 40.50 21.84 -7.44
CA HIS A 215 41.25 22.15 -8.65
C HIS A 215 41.60 20.85 -9.37
N ILE A 216 41.31 20.82 -10.67
CA ILE A 216 41.58 19.68 -11.54
C ILE A 216 42.52 20.18 -12.63
N SER A 217 43.74 19.65 -12.63
CA SER A 217 44.80 20.02 -13.57
C SER A 217 45.15 18.85 -14.47
N LEU A 218 45.19 19.10 -15.77
CA LEU A 218 45.39 18.09 -16.80
C LEU A 218 46.73 18.29 -17.49
N PHE A 219 47.60 17.29 -17.36
CA PHE A 219 48.96 17.34 -17.86
C PHE A 219 49.17 16.36 -19.02
N ASP A 220 49.85 16.82 -20.05
CA ASP A 220 50.25 15.94 -21.16
C ASP A 220 51.36 14.95 -20.76
N LYS A 221 51.73 14.06 -21.70
CA LYS A 221 52.85 13.13 -21.51
C LYS A 221 54.21 13.81 -21.24
N ARG A 222 54.35 15.11 -21.56
CA ARG A 222 55.56 15.92 -21.33
C ARG A 222 55.50 16.69 -20.00
N GLY A 223 54.40 16.60 -19.26
CA GLY A 223 54.18 17.35 -18.03
C GLY A 223 53.73 18.80 -18.25
N LYS A 224 53.35 19.19 -19.47
CA LYS A 224 52.77 20.51 -19.75
C LYS A 224 51.32 20.53 -19.29
N ASN A 225 50.95 21.54 -18.50
CA ASN A 225 49.56 21.81 -18.14
C ASN A 225 48.79 22.28 -19.37
N ASN A 226 47.79 21.50 -19.80
CA ASN A 226 46.95 21.81 -20.95
C ASN A 226 45.65 22.52 -20.53
N GLN A 227 45.11 22.15 -19.37
CA GLN A 227 43.83 22.65 -18.90
C GLN A 227 43.78 22.55 -17.38
N GLN A 228 43.26 23.61 -16.76
CA GLN A 228 42.96 23.64 -15.34
C GLN A 228 41.55 24.18 -15.16
N ILE A 229 40.77 23.52 -14.32
CA ILE A 229 39.44 23.96 -13.93
C ILE A 229 39.31 23.90 -12.42
N GLU A 230 38.39 24.69 -11.89
CA GLU A 230 38.03 24.70 -10.49
C GLU A 230 36.54 24.38 -10.37
N ILE A 231 36.20 23.43 -9.51
CA ILE A 231 34.81 23.03 -9.28
C ILE A 231 34.43 23.09 -7.81
N PRO A 232 33.18 23.43 -7.48
CA PRO A 232 32.71 23.37 -6.11
C PRO A 232 32.62 21.92 -5.63
N ILE A 233 33.01 21.68 -4.37
CA ILE A 233 32.79 20.42 -3.68
C ILE A 233 31.45 20.53 -2.95
N LEU A 234 30.45 19.81 -3.46
CA LEU A 234 29.09 19.87 -2.93
C LEU A 234 28.98 19.05 -1.65
N ASN A 235 28.22 19.56 -0.67
CA ASN A 235 27.84 18.76 0.49
C ASN A 235 26.72 17.80 0.09
N ARG A 236 26.71 16.60 0.67
CA ARG A 236 25.71 15.55 0.41
C ARG A 236 24.25 16.04 0.51
N HIS A 237 24.00 17.00 1.40
CA HIS A 237 22.67 17.59 1.62
C HIS A 237 22.23 18.58 0.53
N ALA A 238 23.17 19.15 -0.25
CA ALA A 238 22.86 20.18 -1.24
C ALA A 238 22.28 19.63 -2.56
N LEU A 239 22.46 18.33 -2.83
CA LEU A 239 21.94 17.69 -4.05
C LEU A 239 20.50 17.18 -3.89
N GLN A 240 20.08 16.82 -2.68
CA GLN A 240 18.69 16.39 -2.41
C GLN A 240 17.66 17.51 -2.64
N SER A 241 18.07 18.78 -2.52
CA SER A 241 17.17 19.92 -2.73
C SER A 241 16.94 20.31 -4.19
N VAL A 242 17.68 19.73 -5.15
CA VAL A 242 17.51 20.00 -6.59
C VAL A 242 16.58 18.97 -7.25
N GLU A 243 16.39 17.81 -6.64
CA GLU A 243 15.55 16.71 -7.16
C GLU A 243 14.10 16.70 -6.61
N ALA A 244 13.66 17.72 -5.87
CA ALA A 244 12.26 17.81 -5.48
C ALA A 244 11.41 17.97 -6.75
N PRO A 245 10.59 16.96 -7.13
CA PRO A 245 9.70 17.11 -8.25
C PRO A 245 8.74 18.26 -7.92
N VAL A 246 8.66 19.22 -8.81
CA VAL A 246 7.57 20.20 -8.84
C VAL A 246 6.29 19.38 -8.85
N ASN A 247 5.65 19.26 -7.68
CA ASN A 247 4.30 18.74 -7.56
C ASN A 247 3.43 19.66 -8.42
N ASN A 248 3.13 19.22 -9.64
CA ASN A 248 2.04 19.76 -10.43
C ASN A 248 0.73 19.36 -9.74
N THR A 249 0.44 19.99 -8.62
CA THR A 249 -0.91 20.24 -8.12
C THR A 249 -1.60 21.12 -9.14
N GLY A 250 -2.27 20.50 -10.11
CA GLY A 250 -2.94 21.25 -11.17
C GLY A 250 -3.61 20.36 -12.20
N LEU A 251 -4.43 19.41 -11.76
CA LEU A 251 -5.49 18.79 -12.57
C LEU A 251 -6.61 18.32 -11.64
N SER A 252 -7.22 19.29 -10.98
CA SER A 252 -8.61 19.20 -10.54
C SER A 252 -9.50 19.48 -11.74
N GLU A 253 -9.69 18.49 -12.61
CA GLU A 253 -10.82 18.49 -13.56
C GLU A 253 -11.97 17.71 -12.93
N GLN A 254 -12.72 18.47 -12.14
CA GLN A 254 -14.18 18.47 -12.04
C GLN A 254 -14.89 17.67 -13.15
N SER A 255 -15.22 16.40 -12.89
CA SER A 255 -16.31 15.73 -13.60
C SER A 255 -17.53 15.68 -12.69
N ASP A 256 -18.28 16.78 -12.74
CA ASP A 256 -19.65 16.87 -12.25
C ASP A 256 -20.52 15.98 -13.16
N GLY A 257 -20.90 14.82 -12.66
CA GLY A 257 -21.64 13.78 -13.39
C GLY A 257 -22.91 13.42 -12.64
N MET A 258 -23.80 14.39 -12.54
CA MET A 258 -25.15 14.33 -12.00
C MET A 258 -25.99 13.31 -12.79
N ILE A 259 -26.38 12.20 -12.16
CA ILE A 259 -27.56 11.43 -12.59
C ILE A 259 -28.33 11.00 -11.35
N ALA A 260 -29.51 11.59 -11.20
CA ALA A 260 -30.65 11.10 -10.43
C ALA A 260 -31.90 11.28 -11.31
N PRO A 261 -33.05 10.68 -11.00
CA PRO A 261 -33.32 9.53 -10.12
C PRO A 261 -33.57 8.22 -10.88
#